data_AF-A0AA85JG59-F1
#
_entry.id   AF-A0AA85JG59-F1
#
_cell.length_a   1.000
_cell.length_b   1.000
_cell.length_c   1.000
_cell.angle_alpha   90.00
_cell.angle_beta   90.00
_cell.angle_gamma   90.00
#
_symmetry.space_group_name_H-M   'P 1'
#
loop_
_entity.id
_entity.type
_entity.pdbx_description
1 polymer ?
#
loop_
_entity_poly.entity_id
_entity_poly.type
_entity_poly.pdbx_seq_one_letter_code
_entity_poly.pdbx_strand_id
1 'polypeptide(L)' 'MDLEKRFRELDKNKDGVVTLEEMRNELKDQGYPEFLAQKFMSQFDVDGNGSITMEEFIETLSRTDNGLAE' A
#
# COMPACT_ATOMS: atom_id res chain seq x y z
N MET A 1 -0.07 -16.63 -0.73
CA MET A 1 0.41 -15.35 -0.16
C MET A 1 -0.80 -14.48 0.03
N ASP A 2 -1.23 -14.27 1.27
CA ASP A 2 -2.47 -13.57 1.59
C ASP A 2 -2.27 -12.05 1.44
N LEU A 3 -2.19 -11.59 0.19
CA LEU A 3 -2.14 -10.17 -0.17
C LEU A 3 -3.32 -9.41 0.44
N GLU A 4 -4.49 -10.05 0.45
CA GLU A 4 -5.68 -9.58 1.16
C GLU A 4 -5.44 -9.33 2.65
N LYS A 5 -4.67 -10.20 3.32
CA LYS A 5 -4.42 -10.07 4.74
C LYS A 5 -3.51 -8.87 5.00
N ARG A 6 -2.45 -8.70 4.20
CA ARG A 6 -1.56 -7.53 4.26
C ARG A 6 -2.32 -6.24 3.97
N PHE A 7 -3.18 -6.25 2.96
CA PHE A 7 -4.03 -5.10 2.62
C PHE A 7 -4.98 -4.75 3.77
N ARG A 8 -5.67 -5.74 4.35
CA ARG A 8 -6.56 -5.54 5.50
C ARG A 8 -5.84 -5.12 6.78
N GLU A 9 -4.55 -5.38 6.91
CA GLU A 9 -3.76 -4.85 8.03
C GLU A 9 -3.65 -3.32 7.90
N LEU A 10 -3.39 -2.83 6.67
CA LEU A 10 -3.23 -1.42 6.30
C LEU A 10 -4.56 -0.64 6.22
N ASP A 11 -5.61 -1.27 5.71
CA ASP A 11 -6.97 -0.73 5.51
C ASP A 11 -7.72 -0.68 6.86
N LYS A 12 -7.39 0.33 7.68
CA LYS A 12 -7.92 0.47 9.05
C LYS A 12 -9.42 0.68 9.08
N ASN A 13 -9.94 1.51 8.18
CA ASN A 13 -11.37 1.80 8.07
C ASN A 13 -12.17 0.69 7.38
N LYS A 14 -11.50 -0.27 6.74
CA LYS A 14 -12.10 -1.37 5.99
C LYS A 14 -12.97 -0.91 4.81
N ASP A 15 -12.60 0.21 4.20
CA ASP A 15 -13.31 0.77 3.05
C ASP A 15 -12.87 0.10 1.73
N GLY A 16 -11.84 -0.76 1.78
CA GLY A 16 -11.34 -1.48 0.61
C GLY A 16 -10.30 -0.68 -0.19
N VAL A 17 -9.84 0.45 0.36
CA VAL A 17 -8.84 1.34 -0.22
C VAL A 17 -7.91 1.85 0.89
N VAL A 18 -6.60 1.76 0.69
CA VAL A 18 -5.63 2.31 1.63
C VAL A 18 -5.30 3.73 1.22
N THR A 19 -5.78 4.71 1.98
CA THR A 19 -5.47 6.12 1.73
C THR A 19 -4.07 6.49 2.25
N LEU A 20 -3.51 7.58 1.71
CA LEU A 20 -2.21 8.10 2.19
C LEU A 20 -2.26 8.41 3.70
N GLU A 21 -3.38 8.91 4.19
CA GLU A 21 -3.58 9.21 5.61
C GLU A 21 -3.56 7.95 6.48
N GLU A 22 -4.25 6.89 6.06
CA GLU A 22 -4.24 5.61 6.78
C GLU A 22 -2.86 4.98 6.78
N MET A 23 -2.19 4.98 5.64
CA MET A 23 -0.82 4.47 5.52
C MET A 23 0.15 5.26 6.40
N ARG A 24 0.00 6.60 6.42
CA ARG A 24 0.84 7.48 7.23
C ARG A 24 0.60 7.29 8.73
N ASN A 25 -0.65 7.10 9.14
CA ASN A 25 -0.99 6.78 10.53
C ASN A 25 -0.43 5.41 10.95
N GLU A 26 -0.59 4.38 10.12
CA GLU A 26 -0.06 3.04 10.37
C GLU A 26 1.46 3.06 10.49
N LEU A 27 2.16 3.68 9.53
CA LEU A 27 3.61 3.80 9.57
C LEU A 27 4.08 4.55 10.81
N LYS A 28 3.38 5.63 11.17
CA LYS A 28 3.68 6.39 12.39
C LYS A 28 3.46 5.56 13.66
N ASP A 29 2.40 4.75 13.73
CA ASP A 29 2.13 3.85 14.85
C ASP A 29 3.23 2.79 15.01
N GLN A 30 3.73 2.29 13.88
CA GLN A 30 4.87 1.37 13.84
C GLN A 30 6.24 2.06 14.06
N GLY A 31 6.27 3.38 14.24
CA GLY A 31 7.50 4.15 14.45
C GLY A 31 8.31 4.45 13.19
N TYR A 32 7.72 4.23 12.01
CA TYR A 32 8.30 4.58 10.73
C TYR A 32 8.05 6.05 10.35
N PRO A 33 8.96 6.66 9.58
CA PRO A 33 8.83 8.03 9.14
C PRO A 33 7.77 8.21 8.03
N GLU A 34 7.06 9.34 8.09
CA GLU A 34 5.93 9.66 7.21
C GLU A 34 6.29 9.72 5.71
N PHE A 35 7.55 10.01 5.36
CA PHE A 35 7.99 10.02 3.96
C PHE A 35 7.88 8.65 3.30
N LEU A 36 7.93 7.56 4.09
CA LEU A 36 7.72 6.22 3.56
C LEU A 36 6.31 6.06 3.03
N ALA A 37 5.30 6.68 3.66
CA ALA A 37 3.93 6.65 3.16
C ALA A 37 3.85 7.21 1.74
N GLN A 38 4.45 8.39 1.51
CA GLN A 38 4.52 8.99 0.17
C GLN A 38 5.28 8.11 -0.83
N LYS A 39 6.39 7.49 -0.41
CA LYS A 39 7.20 6.64 -1.29
C LYS A 39 6.43 5.39 -1.70
N PHE A 40 5.72 4.76 -0.76
CA PHE A 40 4.83 3.64 -1.05
C PHE A 40 3.67 4.09 -1.93
N MET A 41 3.04 5.23 -1.63
CA MET A 41 1.98 5.78 -2.47
C MET A 41 2.46 5.91 -3.92
N SER A 42 3.59 6.58 -4.18
CA SER A 42 4.11 6.72 -5.53
C SER A 42 4.53 5.40 -6.22
N GLN A 43 4.65 4.29 -5.50
CA GLN A 43 4.93 2.99 -6.09
C GLN A 43 3.68 2.17 -6.38
N PHE A 44 2.64 2.30 -5.55
CA PHE A 44 1.45 1.44 -5.58
C PHE A 44 0.20 2.17 -6.10
N ASP A 45 0.14 3.49 -5.99
CA ASP A 45 -0.94 4.35 -6.51
C ASP A 45 -0.63 4.64 -7.98
N VAL A 46 -1.17 3.79 -8.85
CA VAL A 46 -0.88 3.81 -10.29
C VAL A 46 -1.73 4.88 -10.98
N ASP A 47 -2.95 5.10 -10.51
CA ASP A 47 -3.88 6.11 -11.05
C ASP A 47 -3.56 7.53 -10.53
N GLY A 48 -2.83 7.66 -9.43
CA GLY A 48 -2.50 8.95 -8.82
C GLY A 48 -3.66 9.58 -8.05
N ASN A 49 -4.66 8.79 -7.64
CA ASN A 49 -5.86 9.26 -6.95
C ASN A 49 -5.65 9.47 -5.44
N GLY A 50 -4.46 9.16 -4.92
CA GLY A 50 -4.12 9.32 -3.50
C GLY A 50 -4.68 8.22 -2.62
N SER A 51 -5.07 7.07 -3.19
CA SER A 51 -5.59 5.90 -2.50
C SER A 51 -5.22 4.63 -3.26
N ILE A 52 -4.66 3.64 -2.57
CA ILE A 52 -4.30 2.36 -3.20
C ILE A 52 -5.48 1.41 -3.09
N THR A 53 -6.05 1.03 -4.23
CA THR A 53 -7.09 0.00 -4.28
C THR A 53 -6.49 -1.40 -4.16
N MET A 54 -7.30 -2.38 -3.75
CA MET A 54 -6.85 -3.78 -3.71
C MET A 54 -6.39 -4.28 -5.09
N GLU A 55 -7.01 -3.79 -6.17
CA GLU A 55 -6.63 -4.09 -7.55
C GLU A 55 -5.24 -3.55 -7.87
N GLU A 56 -4.97 -2.27 -7.59
CA GLU A 56 -3.64 -1.66 -7.77
C GLU A 56 -2.56 -2.32 -6.91
N PHE A 57 -2.90 -2.74 -5.70
CA PHE A 57 -1.99 -3.45 -4.81
C PHE A 57 -1.59 -4.82 -5.38
N ILE A 58 -2.54 -5.58 -5.90
CA ILE A 58 -2.30 -6.88 -6.54
C ILE A 58 -1.55 -6.69 -7.85
N GLU A 59 -1.93 -5.71 -8.67
CA GLU A 59 -1.27 -5.44 -9.96
C GLU A 59 0.20 -5.04 -9.75
N THR A 60 0.45 -4.12 -8.83
CA THR A 60 1.81 -3.65 -8.50
C THR A 60 2.68 -4.77 -7.93
N LEU A 61 2.12 -5.60 -7.04
CA LEU A 61 2.85 -6.73 -6.48
C LEU A 61 3.04 -7.87 -7.48
N SER A 62 2.06 -8.14 -8.34
CA SER A 62 2.21 -9.10 -9.43
C SER A 62 3.26 -8.65 -10.44
N ARG A 63 3.40 -7.33 -10.65
CA ARG A 63 4.43 -6.74 -11.51
C ARG A 63 5.81 -6.74 -10.84
N THR A 64 5.85 -6.64 -9.51
CA THR A 64 7.08 -6.58 -8.71
C THR A 64 7.60 -7.95 -8.29
N ASP A 65 6.74 -8.96 -8.11
CA ASP A 65 7.10 -10.37 -7.89
C ASP A 65 7.84 -10.94 -9.11
N ASN A 66 7.59 -10.38 -10.31
CA ASN A 66 8.37 -10.63 -11.52
C ASN A 66 9.59 -9.69 -11.68
N GLY A 67 10.10 -9.11 -10.58
CA GLY A 67 11.18 -8.12 -10.57
C GLY A 67 12.22 -8.28 -9.45
N LEU A 68 12.00 -9.19 -8.49
CA LEU A 68 13.08 -9.68 -7.62
C LEU A 68 13.74 -10.89 -8.31
N ALA A 69 14.34 -10.64 -9.47
CA ALA A 69 15.28 -11.57 -10.06
C ALA A 69 16.54 -11.65 -9.17
N GLU A 70 16.91 -12.86 -8.78
CA GLU A 70 18.32 -13.26 -8.83
C GLU A 70 18.58 -13.88 -10.20
#